data_AF-A0A960KN63-F1
#
_entry.id   AF-A0A960KN63-F1
#
_cell.length_a   1.000
_cell.length_b   1.000
_cell.length_c   1.000
_cell.angle_alpha   90.00
_cell.angle_beta   90.00
_cell.angle_gamma   90.00
#
_symmetry.space_group_name_H-M   'P 1'
#
loop_
_entity.id
_entity.type
_entity.pdbx_description
1 polymer ?
#
loop_
_entity_poly.entity_id
_entity_poly.type
_entity_poly.pdbx_seq_one_letter_code
_entity_poly.pdbx_strand_id
1 'polypeptide(L)'
;MARILTVLPLLLVLLSCGDQAKEPVSSTPRVTDRETIRGYHGAPPVIPHQVAALGRANCLSCHGPGQERPDQSRALAALTPHPEWRNCQQCHVEISTDDEFVVNVFVPLPEPEVLAMETPFLPPYIPHRIQDRDGHCESCHIGPQARPEIVPNHGPRDNCRQCHLSTYGETMEFGTKVASFP
;
A
#
# COMPACT_ATOMS: atom_id res chain seq x y z
N MET A 1 -74.01 -33.54 1.00
CA MET A 1 -73.30 -34.01 -0.21
C MET A 1 -72.84 -32.79 -1.00
N ALA A 2 -71.62 -32.84 -1.56
CA ALA A 2 -70.90 -31.77 -2.27
C ALA A 2 -70.15 -30.78 -1.35
N ARG A 3 -68.91 -30.34 -1.61
CA ARG A 3 -67.82 -30.75 -2.52
C ARG A 3 -66.58 -29.95 -2.06
N ILE A 4 -65.43 -30.62 -2.11
CA ILE A 4 -64.02 -30.19 -2.01
C ILE A 4 -63.73 -28.79 -2.60
N LEU A 5 -62.88 -27.96 -1.95
CA LEU A 5 -61.86 -27.06 -2.55
C LEU A 5 -61.00 -26.43 -1.42
N THR A 6 -59.87 -27.03 -1.03
CA THR A 6 -58.48 -26.61 -1.36
C THR A 6 -58.11 -25.18 -0.94
N VAL A 7 -57.50 -25.02 0.24
CA VAL A 7 -56.62 -23.91 0.68
C VAL A 7 -55.79 -24.54 1.81
N LEU A 8 -54.46 -24.56 1.92
CA LEU A 8 -53.35 -23.70 1.53
C LEU A 8 -52.08 -24.59 1.63
N PRO A 9 -51.08 -24.53 0.75
CA PRO A 9 -49.89 -25.35 0.92
C PRO A 9 -49.07 -24.86 2.11
N LEU A 10 -48.81 -25.82 2.97
CA LEU A 10 -47.83 -25.82 4.06
C LEU A 10 -46.42 -25.71 3.46
N LEU A 11 -45.66 -24.74 3.97
CA LEU A 11 -44.21 -24.82 4.18
C LEU A 11 -43.31 -24.93 2.93
N LEU A 12 -42.87 -23.77 2.44
CA LEU A 12 -41.61 -23.65 1.69
C LEU A 12 -40.71 -22.60 2.35
N VAL A 13 -40.19 -22.92 3.54
CA VAL A 13 -39.02 -22.26 4.13
C VAL A 13 -37.90 -23.29 4.09
N LEU A 14 -37.36 -23.52 2.89
CA LEU A 14 -36.08 -24.20 2.73
C LEU A 14 -35.04 -23.13 2.39
N LEU A 15 -34.25 -22.83 3.42
CA LEU A 15 -32.83 -22.52 3.33
C LEU A 15 -32.44 -21.54 2.21
N SER A 16 -32.60 -20.25 2.53
CA SER A 16 -31.64 -19.25 2.07
C SER A 16 -30.31 -19.47 2.81
N CYS A 17 -29.61 -20.55 2.46
CA CYS A 17 -28.16 -20.58 2.58
C CYS A 17 -27.65 -19.90 1.31
N GLY A 18 -27.70 -18.56 1.31
CA GLY A 18 -26.95 -17.77 0.37
C GLY A 18 -25.48 -18.06 0.63
N ASP A 19 -24.91 -18.93 -0.19
CA ASP A 19 -23.48 -19.05 -0.38
C ASP A 19 -23.01 -17.65 -0.80
N GLN A 20 -22.56 -16.84 0.16
CA GLN A 20 -21.82 -15.64 -0.15
C GLN A 20 -20.49 -16.13 -0.71
N ALA A 21 -20.53 -16.49 -1.99
CA ALA A 21 -19.36 -16.51 -2.84
C ALA A 21 -18.64 -15.19 -2.55
N LYS A 22 -17.45 -15.31 -1.96
CA LYS A 22 -16.55 -14.19 -1.72
C LYS A 22 -16.40 -13.49 -3.05
N GLU A 23 -17.09 -12.36 -3.20
CA GLU A 23 -17.00 -11.47 -4.36
C GLU A 23 -15.51 -11.34 -4.72
N PRO A 24 -15.13 -11.54 -6.00
CA PRO A 24 -13.76 -11.32 -6.41
C PRO A 24 -13.42 -9.89 -6.00
N VAL A 25 -12.37 -9.75 -5.19
CA VAL A 25 -11.84 -8.45 -4.74
C VAL A 25 -11.79 -7.54 -5.96
N SER A 26 -12.69 -6.55 -5.96
CA SER A 26 -12.86 -5.60 -7.05
C SER A 26 -11.50 -5.07 -7.44
N SER A 27 -11.15 -5.24 -8.72
CA SER A 27 -9.97 -4.64 -9.35
C SER A 27 -10.19 -3.13 -9.54
N THR A 28 -10.53 -2.44 -8.46
CA THR A 28 -10.66 -1.00 -8.44
C THR A 28 -9.28 -0.44 -8.84
N PRO A 29 -9.20 0.54 -9.75
CA PRO A 29 -7.92 1.11 -10.15
C PRO A 29 -7.18 1.62 -8.91
N ARG A 30 -6.21 0.83 -8.48
CA ARG A 30 -5.15 1.21 -7.56
C ARG A 30 -4.56 2.51 -8.07
N VAL A 31 -4.17 3.47 -7.21
CA VAL A 31 -3.43 4.66 -7.66
C VAL A 31 -2.26 4.17 -8.53
N THR A 32 -2.37 4.32 -9.85
CA THR A 32 -1.58 3.55 -10.84
C THR A 32 -0.21 4.13 -11.09
N ASP A 33 0.26 5.07 -10.29
CA ASP A 33 1.68 5.43 -10.31
C ASP A 33 2.06 6.06 -8.97
N ARG A 34 2.63 5.26 -8.07
CA ARG A 34 3.25 5.74 -6.84
C ARG A 34 4.40 6.70 -7.15
N GLU A 35 4.93 6.59 -8.35
CA GLU A 35 5.90 7.40 -9.05
C GLU A 35 5.35 8.79 -9.37
N THR A 36 4.12 8.90 -9.87
CA THR A 36 3.53 10.20 -10.27
C THR A 36 3.27 11.14 -9.10
N ILE A 37 3.06 10.61 -7.91
CA ILE A 37 2.81 11.40 -6.69
C ILE A 37 4.09 11.67 -5.89
N ARG A 38 5.28 11.33 -6.43
CA ARG A 38 6.58 11.48 -5.76
C ARG A 38 7.55 12.18 -6.70
N GLY A 39 8.40 13.05 -6.15
CA GLY A 39 9.46 13.67 -6.94
C GLY A 39 10.57 12.70 -7.36
N TYR A 40 10.81 11.65 -6.57
CA TYR A 40 11.81 10.61 -6.84
C TYR A 40 11.52 9.33 -6.03
N HIS A 41 12.19 8.23 -6.35
CA HIS A 41 12.01 6.97 -5.62
C HIS A 41 12.33 7.13 -4.13
N GLY A 42 11.32 6.86 -3.29
CA GLY A 42 11.43 6.99 -1.83
C GLY A 42 11.05 8.36 -1.27
N ALA A 43 10.87 9.40 -2.09
CA ALA A 43 10.39 10.71 -1.67
C ALA A 43 9.02 10.61 -0.99
N PRO A 44 8.69 11.45 0.02
CA PRO A 44 7.34 11.52 0.56
C PRO A 44 6.33 11.83 -0.57
N PRO A 45 5.20 11.10 -0.65
CA PRO A 45 4.16 11.41 -1.62
C PRO A 45 3.47 12.74 -1.28
N VAL A 46 3.02 13.44 -2.32
CA VAL A 46 2.13 14.61 -2.15
C VAL A 46 0.77 14.19 -1.58
N ILE A 47 0.05 15.13 -0.98
CA ILE A 47 -1.33 14.93 -0.52
C ILE A 47 -2.27 15.31 -1.68
N PRO A 48 -2.99 14.35 -2.29
CA PRO A 48 -3.83 14.58 -3.46
C PRO A 48 -5.23 15.10 -3.10
N HIS A 49 -5.41 15.57 -1.88
CA HIS A 49 -6.70 16.05 -1.37
C HIS A 49 -6.45 17.21 -0.42
N GLN A 50 -7.46 18.07 -0.28
CA GLN A 50 -7.38 19.17 0.67
C GLN A 50 -7.22 18.63 2.08
N VAL A 51 -6.36 19.27 2.86
CA VAL A 51 -6.33 19.10 4.31
C VAL A 51 -6.61 20.45 4.94
N ALA A 52 -7.63 20.53 5.79
CA ALA A 52 -7.76 21.67 6.68
C ALA A 52 -6.53 21.70 7.62
N ALA A 53 -6.39 22.73 8.47
CA ALA A 53 -5.40 22.73 9.55
C ALA A 53 -5.71 21.60 10.57
N LEU A 54 -5.40 20.37 10.19
CA LEU A 54 -5.79 19.12 10.83
C LEU A 54 -4.60 18.62 11.65
N GLY A 55 -4.85 18.32 12.93
CA GLY A 55 -3.86 17.64 13.75
C GLY A 55 -3.68 16.17 13.34
N ARG A 56 -2.55 15.57 13.72
CA ARG A 56 -2.15 14.16 13.47
C ARG A 56 -3.31 13.14 13.50
N ALA A 57 -4.19 13.24 14.48
CA ALA A 57 -5.29 12.29 14.69
C ALA A 57 -6.24 12.21 13.47
N ASN A 58 -6.42 13.31 12.74
CA ASN A 58 -7.28 13.37 11.57
C ASN A 58 -6.63 12.69 10.35
N CYS A 59 -5.31 12.69 10.25
CA CYS A 59 -4.61 11.95 9.20
C CYS A 59 -4.69 10.45 9.48
N LEU A 60 -4.44 10.06 10.74
CA LEU A 60 -4.39 8.66 11.15
C LEU A 60 -5.77 7.98 11.19
N SER A 61 -6.88 8.71 11.25
CA SER A 61 -8.22 8.12 11.17
C SER A 61 -8.42 7.32 9.89
N CYS A 62 -7.80 7.77 8.79
CA CYS A 62 -7.82 7.08 7.49
C CYS A 62 -6.50 6.35 7.20
N HIS A 63 -5.35 7.02 7.38
CA HIS A 63 -4.04 6.47 6.99
C HIS A 63 -3.44 5.48 8.01
N GLY A 64 -3.96 5.42 9.24
CA GLY A 64 -3.53 4.45 10.25
C GLY A 64 -4.09 3.04 10.00
N PRO A 65 -5.40 2.88 9.74
CA PRO A 65 -5.97 1.60 9.34
C PRO A 65 -5.87 1.31 7.83
N GLY A 66 -5.59 2.32 7.01
CA GLY A 66 -5.75 2.24 5.55
C GLY A 66 -7.23 2.18 5.13
N GLN A 67 -8.06 3.06 5.71
CA GLN A 67 -9.51 3.06 5.50
C GLN A 67 -9.91 3.31 4.05
N GLU A 68 -11.02 2.73 3.63
CA GLU A 68 -11.65 3.07 2.36
C GLU A 68 -12.18 4.50 2.36
N ARG A 69 -11.97 5.19 1.25
CA ARG A 69 -12.58 6.49 1.02
C ARG A 69 -14.12 6.35 1.00
N PRO A 70 -14.85 7.35 1.50
CA PRO A 70 -16.30 7.35 1.49
C PRO A 70 -16.90 7.70 0.12
N ASP A 71 -16.06 8.00 -0.88
CA ASP A 71 -16.51 8.31 -2.24
C ASP A 71 -16.77 7.03 -3.06
N GLN A 72 -17.29 7.23 -4.28
CA GLN A 72 -17.64 6.15 -5.21
C GLN A 72 -16.45 5.29 -5.61
N SER A 73 -15.22 5.82 -5.53
CA SER A 73 -14.02 5.04 -5.84
C SER A 73 -13.78 3.95 -4.81
N ARG A 74 -14.22 4.16 -3.55
CA ARG A 74 -13.93 3.27 -2.41
C ARG A 74 -12.44 2.96 -2.29
N ALA A 75 -11.58 3.80 -2.88
CA ALA A 75 -10.14 3.59 -2.90
C ALA A 75 -9.61 3.67 -1.48
N LEU A 76 -8.63 2.84 -1.18
CA LEU A 76 -8.10 2.75 0.17
C LEU A 76 -7.05 3.84 0.41
N ALA A 77 -7.07 4.43 1.60
CA ALA A 77 -6.02 5.32 2.06
C ALA A 77 -4.71 4.54 2.20
N ALA A 78 -3.61 5.13 1.74
CA ALA A 78 -2.29 4.53 1.92
C ALA A 78 -2.00 4.34 3.41
N LEU A 79 -1.60 3.12 3.79
CA LEU A 79 -1.19 2.81 5.15
C LEU A 79 0.14 3.52 5.43
N THR A 80 0.17 4.36 6.47
CA THR A 80 1.40 5.06 6.85
C THR A 80 2.41 4.07 7.42
N PRO A 81 3.67 4.06 6.92
CA PRO A 81 4.73 3.24 7.49
C PRO A 81 5.34 3.86 8.77
N HIS A 82 4.86 5.03 9.17
CA HIS A 82 5.39 5.80 10.28
C HIS A 82 4.27 6.53 11.04
N PRO A 83 3.36 5.79 11.69
CA PRO A 83 2.23 6.37 12.41
C PRO A 83 2.64 7.26 13.60
N GLU A 84 3.86 7.09 14.13
CA GLU A 84 4.43 7.80 15.26
C GLU A 84 4.74 9.28 14.98
N TRP A 85 4.95 9.65 13.71
CA TRP A 85 5.23 11.04 13.36
C TRP A 85 4.05 11.97 13.68
N ARG A 86 4.36 13.17 14.19
CA ARG A 86 3.34 14.10 14.68
C ARG A 86 2.93 15.16 13.68
N ASN A 87 3.82 15.56 12.78
CA ASN A 87 3.55 16.62 11.80
C ASN A 87 3.69 16.08 10.38
N CYS A 88 2.62 15.48 9.86
CA CYS A 88 2.61 14.88 8.52
C CYS A 88 2.93 15.91 7.43
N GLN A 89 2.47 17.16 7.61
CA GLN A 89 2.66 18.27 6.67
C GLN A 89 4.10 18.80 6.64
N GLN A 90 4.98 18.33 7.52
CA GLN A 90 6.41 18.63 7.43
C GLN A 90 7.04 18.01 6.19
N CYS A 91 6.55 16.84 5.76
CA CYS A 91 7.10 16.09 4.64
C CYS A 91 6.08 15.92 3.50
N HIS A 92 4.80 15.77 3.82
CA HIS A 92 3.73 15.59 2.84
C HIS A 92 3.03 16.92 2.56
N VAL A 93 3.16 17.41 1.34
CA VAL A 93 2.61 18.71 0.93
C VAL A 93 1.40 18.51 0.02
N GLU A 94 0.37 19.33 0.19
CA GLU A 94 -0.78 19.38 -0.72
C GLU A 94 -0.36 19.79 -2.12
N ILE A 95 -0.90 19.11 -3.12
CA ILE A 95 -0.82 19.56 -4.51
C ILE A 95 -1.90 20.62 -4.76
N SER A 96 -1.50 21.81 -5.19
CA SER A 96 -2.43 22.92 -5.48
C SER A 96 -2.75 23.10 -6.96
N THR A 97 -1.92 22.54 -7.84
CA THR A 97 -2.07 22.57 -9.30
C THR A 97 -1.23 21.44 -9.91
N ASP A 98 -1.63 20.98 -11.10
CA ASP A 98 -0.86 20.05 -11.93
C ASP A 98 0.15 20.79 -12.83
N ASP A 99 0.12 22.13 -12.84
CA ASP A 99 1.00 22.97 -13.65
C ASP A 99 2.34 23.25 -12.96
N GLU A 100 3.43 23.23 -13.73
CA GLU A 100 4.72 23.73 -13.28
C GLU A 100 4.73 25.26 -13.26
N PHE A 101 5.26 25.88 -12.20
CA PHE A 101 5.48 27.33 -12.17
C PHE A 101 6.54 27.76 -13.21
N VAL A 102 7.56 26.93 -13.38
CA VAL A 102 8.63 27.06 -14.38
C VAL A 102 9.10 25.65 -14.75
N VAL A 103 9.53 25.46 -16.01
CA VAL A 103 10.02 24.17 -16.51
C VAL A 103 11.06 23.59 -15.57
N ASN A 104 10.80 22.37 -15.11
CA ASN A 104 11.74 21.62 -14.28
C ASN A 104 12.43 20.51 -15.09
N VAL A 105 13.77 20.55 -15.15
CA VAL A 105 14.59 19.55 -15.85
C VAL A 105 15.20 18.51 -14.90
N PHE A 106 14.71 18.42 -13.66
CA PHE A 106 15.15 17.43 -12.70
C PHE A 106 14.85 16.01 -13.21
N VAL A 107 15.85 15.14 -13.13
CA VAL A 107 15.73 13.72 -13.46
C VAL A 107 16.02 12.92 -12.18
N PRO A 108 15.06 12.16 -11.64
CA PRO A 108 15.29 11.35 -10.45
C PRO A 108 16.28 10.22 -10.73
N LEU A 109 16.97 9.76 -9.69
CA LEU A 109 17.70 8.51 -9.77
C LEU A 109 16.72 7.36 -10.10
N PRO A 110 17.15 6.38 -10.91
CA PRO A 110 16.32 5.22 -11.21
C PRO A 110 15.98 4.46 -9.91
N GLU A 111 14.85 3.76 -9.93
CA GLU A 111 14.51 2.81 -8.87
C GLU A 111 15.66 1.81 -8.70
N PRO A 112 16.06 1.48 -7.46
CA PRO A 112 17.09 0.48 -7.22
C PRO A 112 16.69 -0.85 -7.84
N GLU A 113 17.61 -1.44 -8.60
CA GLU A 113 17.40 -2.75 -9.20
C GLU A 113 17.17 -3.80 -8.11
N VAL A 114 16.20 -4.69 -8.35
CA VAL A 114 16.03 -5.88 -7.52
C VAL A 114 17.19 -6.81 -7.83
N LEU A 115 18.10 -6.97 -6.86
CA LEU A 115 19.23 -7.87 -7.01
C LEU A 115 18.74 -9.31 -7.19
N ALA A 116 19.32 -10.01 -8.15
CA ALA A 116 19.06 -11.43 -8.34
C ALA A 116 19.50 -12.19 -7.09
N MET A 117 18.64 -13.08 -6.62
CA MET A 117 18.99 -14.03 -5.57
C MET A 117 19.86 -15.12 -6.17
N GLU A 118 20.89 -15.57 -5.44
CA GLU A 118 21.73 -16.69 -5.90
C GLU A 118 20.91 -17.96 -6.10
N THR A 119 19.88 -18.16 -5.28
CA THR A 119 18.94 -19.26 -5.43
C THR A 119 17.49 -18.81 -5.14
N PRO A 120 16.48 -19.49 -5.71
CA PRO A 120 15.06 -19.16 -5.47
C PRO A 120 14.60 -19.33 -4.01
N PHE A 121 15.41 -19.95 -3.14
CA PHE A 121 15.05 -20.25 -1.76
C PHE A 121 15.58 -19.22 -0.76
N LEU A 122 16.47 -18.32 -1.20
CA LEU A 122 16.96 -17.24 -0.35
C LEU A 122 15.89 -16.14 -0.24
N PRO A 123 15.84 -15.44 0.90
CA PRO A 123 15.04 -14.24 1.01
C PRO A 123 15.58 -13.16 0.05
N PRO A 124 14.73 -12.42 -0.67
CA PRO A 124 15.17 -11.29 -1.46
C PRO A 124 15.76 -10.19 -0.57
N TYR A 125 16.71 -9.45 -1.12
CA TYR A 125 17.21 -8.23 -0.51
C TYR A 125 16.14 -7.12 -0.51
N ILE A 126 16.23 -6.21 0.46
CA ILE A 126 15.44 -4.98 0.51
C ILE A 126 16.16 -3.93 -0.35
N PRO A 127 15.61 -3.55 -1.53
CA PRO A 127 16.32 -2.66 -2.46
C PRO A 127 16.21 -1.17 -2.08
N HIS A 128 15.34 -0.82 -1.13
CA HIS A 128 15.02 0.57 -0.79
C HIS A 128 15.46 0.98 0.62
N ARG A 129 15.52 2.30 0.87
CA ARG A 129 15.71 2.86 2.21
C ARG A 129 14.66 2.31 3.18
N ILE A 130 15.11 1.84 4.34
CA ILE A 130 14.24 1.46 5.47
C ILE A 130 14.00 2.61 6.45
N GLN A 131 14.75 3.70 6.35
CA GLN A 131 14.49 4.91 7.13
C GLN A 131 13.04 5.36 6.92
N ASP A 132 12.35 5.66 8.01
CA ASP A 132 10.92 6.01 8.07
C ASP A 132 9.97 4.89 7.57
N ARG A 133 10.47 3.66 7.45
CA ARG A 133 9.70 2.43 7.15
C ARG A 133 10.03 1.27 8.09
N ASP A 134 10.96 1.49 9.01
CA ASP A 134 11.49 0.44 9.86
C ASP A 134 10.39 -0.14 10.75
N GLY A 135 10.33 -1.46 10.81
CA GLY A 135 9.29 -2.18 11.55
C GLY A 135 7.88 -2.16 10.94
N HIS A 136 7.63 -1.42 9.85
CA HIS A 136 6.30 -1.27 9.23
C HIS A 136 6.27 -1.74 7.76
N CYS A 137 6.92 -2.87 7.50
CA CYS A 137 7.03 -3.47 6.16
C CYS A 137 5.66 -3.83 5.57
N GLU A 138 4.71 -4.19 6.44
CA GLU A 138 3.33 -4.52 6.12
C GLU A 138 2.59 -3.40 5.40
N SER A 139 2.97 -2.13 5.60
CA SER A 139 2.37 -0.98 4.90
C SER A 139 2.36 -1.11 3.38
N CYS A 140 3.32 -1.85 2.82
CA CYS A 140 3.47 -2.06 1.38
C CYS A 140 3.48 -3.54 0.97
N HIS A 141 3.84 -4.46 1.87
CA HIS A 141 4.04 -5.88 1.56
C HIS A 141 2.90 -6.78 2.05
N ILE A 142 2.02 -6.32 2.93
CA ILE A 142 0.95 -7.14 3.51
C ILE A 142 -0.40 -6.40 3.49
N GLY A 143 -1.48 -7.15 3.29
CA GLY A 143 -2.84 -6.62 3.35
C GLY A 143 -3.33 -5.97 2.04
N PRO A 144 -4.52 -5.34 2.07
CA PRO A 144 -5.20 -4.89 0.86
C PRO A 144 -4.44 -3.82 0.03
N GLN A 145 -3.55 -3.06 0.69
CA GLN A 145 -2.71 -2.05 0.01
C GLN A 145 -1.48 -2.65 -0.66
N ALA A 146 -1.15 -3.91 -0.34
CA ALA A 146 0.11 -4.50 -0.78
C ALA A 146 0.11 -4.78 -2.28
N ARG A 147 1.24 -4.51 -2.93
CA ARG A 147 1.41 -4.86 -4.35
C ARG A 147 1.52 -6.38 -4.48
N PRO A 148 0.63 -7.09 -5.23
CA PRO A 148 0.65 -8.54 -5.31
C PRO A 148 2.01 -9.11 -5.70
N GLU A 149 2.76 -8.35 -6.50
CA GLU A 149 4.08 -8.70 -6.99
C GLU A 149 5.14 -8.77 -5.88
N ILE A 150 4.93 -8.06 -4.76
CA ILE A 150 5.87 -7.98 -3.63
C ILE A 150 5.30 -8.55 -2.33
N VAL A 151 4.10 -9.16 -2.38
CA VAL A 151 3.54 -9.88 -1.23
C VAL A 151 4.42 -11.10 -0.97
N PRO A 152 4.92 -11.29 0.26
CA PRO A 152 5.73 -12.45 0.59
C PRO A 152 4.95 -13.75 0.34
N ASN A 153 5.65 -14.77 -0.17
CA ASN A 153 5.10 -16.11 -0.36
C ASN A 153 5.02 -16.94 0.94
N HIS A 154 5.29 -16.31 2.08
CA HIS A 154 5.24 -16.89 3.40
C HIS A 154 4.30 -16.07 4.31
N GLY A 155 3.88 -16.66 5.42
CA GLY A 155 3.06 -15.98 6.41
C GLY A 155 3.73 -14.72 7.00
N PRO A 156 2.94 -13.89 7.71
CA PRO A 156 3.45 -12.69 8.36
C PRO A 156 4.57 -13.02 9.36
N ARG A 157 5.50 -12.08 9.53
CA ARG A 157 6.65 -12.19 10.43
C ARG A 157 6.74 -10.92 11.26
N ASP A 158 7.12 -11.05 12.52
CA ASP A 158 7.33 -9.90 13.41
C ASP A 158 8.59 -9.10 13.04
N ASN A 159 9.57 -9.75 12.41
CA ASN A 159 10.82 -9.11 12.00
C ASN A 159 11.29 -9.61 10.62
N CYS A 160 10.89 -8.90 9.57
CA CYS A 160 11.32 -9.19 8.20
C CYS A 160 12.85 -9.08 8.02
N ARG A 161 13.50 -8.18 8.76
CA ARG A 161 14.94 -7.92 8.67
C ARG A 161 15.81 -9.03 9.26
N GLN A 162 15.20 -10.03 9.90
CA GLN A 162 15.92 -11.24 10.32
C GLN A 162 16.46 -12.03 9.11
N CYS A 163 15.74 -11.98 7.98
CA CYS A 163 16.08 -12.73 6.77
C CYS A 163 16.36 -11.80 5.58
N HIS A 164 15.59 -10.71 5.45
CA HIS A 164 15.73 -9.78 4.34
C HIS A 164 16.78 -8.71 4.67
N LEU A 165 17.96 -8.82 4.03
CA LEU A 165 19.05 -7.86 4.19
C LEU A 165 18.84 -6.63 3.30
N SER A 166 19.23 -5.46 3.80
CA SER A 166 19.18 -4.21 3.04
C SER A 166 20.40 -4.09 2.14
N THR A 167 20.20 -3.88 0.84
CA THR A 167 21.28 -3.48 -0.09
C THR A 167 21.42 -1.96 -0.18
N TYR A 168 20.48 -1.25 0.46
CA TYR A 168 20.52 0.20 0.56
C TYR A 168 21.68 0.63 1.46
N GLY A 169 22.67 1.33 0.90
CA GLY A 169 23.90 1.77 1.57
C GLY A 169 25.17 1.06 1.08
N GLU A 170 25.07 -0.22 0.68
CA GLU A 170 26.19 -0.99 0.12
C GLU A 170 26.45 -0.73 -1.36
N THR A 171 25.58 0.05 -2.03
CA THR A 171 25.76 0.43 -3.44
C THR A 171 26.13 1.89 -3.63
N MET A 172 25.87 2.77 -2.66
CA MET A 172 26.07 4.23 -2.77
C MET A 172 26.19 4.88 -1.37
N GLU A 173 27.32 4.74 -0.70
CA GLU A 173 27.71 5.70 0.35
C GLU A 173 28.57 6.78 -0.32
N PHE A 174 28.16 8.05 -0.24
CA PHE A 174 28.90 9.20 -0.79
C PHE A 174 29.26 9.11 -2.30
N GLY A 175 28.35 8.61 -3.14
CA GLY A 175 28.55 8.61 -4.60
C GLY A 175 29.64 7.66 -5.09
N THR A 176 30.10 6.74 -4.24
CA THR A 176 31.06 5.70 -4.62
C THR A 176 30.35 4.35 -4.65
N LYS A 177 30.46 3.61 -5.77
CA LYS A 177 30.12 2.19 -5.81
C LYS A 177 31.01 1.48 -4.79
N VAL A 178 30.45 1.13 -3.65
CA VAL A 178 31.07 0.17 -2.75
C VAL A 178 31.06 -1.16 -3.51
N ALA A 179 32.25 -1.73 -3.72
CA ALA A 179 32.38 -2.97 -4.46
C ALA A 179 31.56 -4.06 -3.76
N SER A 180 30.67 -4.69 -4.53
CA SER A 180 29.94 -5.89 -4.11
C SER A 180 30.92 -6.93 -3.56
N PHE A 181 30.59 -7.51 -2.40
CA PHE A 181 31.35 -8.59 -1.78
C PHE A 181 31.59 -9.75 -2.79
N PRO A 182 32.76 -10.42 -2.74
CA PRO A 182 33.08 -11.54 -3.61
C PRO A 182 32.19 -12.77 -3.36
#